data_AF-A0A5M9N8F5-F1
#
_entry.id   AF-A0A5M9N8F5-F1
#
_cell.length_a   1.000
_cell.length_b   1.000
_cell.length_c   1.000
_cell.angle_alpha   90.00
_cell.angle_beta   90.00
_cell.angle_gamma   90.00
#
_symmetry.space_group_name_H-M   'P 1'
#
loop_
_entity.id
_entity.type
_entity.pdbx_description
1 polymer ?
#
loop_
_entity_poly.entity_id
_entity_poly.type
_entity_poly.pdbx_seq_one_letter_code
_entity_poly.pdbx_strand_id
1 'polypeptide(L)' 'MSQSIWLAIGLVLIVEGLGPLIAPSGWRNMVAQLSEQPNTQLRRIGGCLVVAGAVIAFMTYR' A
#
# COMPACT_ATOMS: atom_id res chain seq x y z
N MET A 1 -10.74 13.52 16.88
CA MET A 1 -10.52 13.67 15.42
C MET A 1 -9.04 13.72 15.07
N SER A 2 -8.23 14.63 15.65
CA SER A 2 -6.79 14.71 15.38
C SER A 2 -6.00 13.44 15.78
N GLN A 3 -6.30 12.84 16.93
CA GLN A 3 -5.58 11.66 17.42
C GLN A 3 -5.75 10.43 16.51
N SER A 4 -6.93 10.22 15.95
CA SER A 4 -7.22 9.11 15.03
C SER A 4 -6.46 9.23 13.71
N ILE A 5 -6.29 10.45 13.19
CA ILE A 5 -5.51 10.73 11.97
C ILE A 5 -4.03 10.41 12.20
N TRP A 6 -3.45 10.90 13.31
CA TRP A 6 -2.06 10.61 13.65
C TRP A 6 -1.82 9.12 13.87
N LEU A 7 -2.77 8.41 14.47
CA LEU A 7 -2.68 6.96 14.65
C LEU A 7 -2.78 6.19 13.33
N ALA A 8 -3.69 6.59 12.42
CA ALA A 8 -3.79 5.99 11.09
C ALA A 8 -2.51 6.19 10.27
N ILE A 9 -1.93 7.40 10.29
CA ILE A 9 -0.65 7.69 9.63
C ILE A 9 0.48 6.86 10.25
N GLY A 10 0.53 6.75 11.58
CA GLY A 10 1.53 5.93 12.27
C GLY A 10 1.45 4.45 11.89
N LEU A 11 0.24 3.89 11.80
CA LEU A 11 0.05 2.50 11.37
C LEU A 11 0.47 2.28 9.91
N VAL A 12 0.15 3.20 9.00
CA VAL A 12 0.60 3.13 7.60
C VAL A 12 2.12 3.15 7.51
N LEU A 13 2.79 4.02 8.27
CA LEU A 13 4.26 4.08 8.30
C LEU A 13 4.91 2.81 8.85
N ILE A 14 4.30 2.20 9.89
CA ILE A 14 4.77 0.92 10.42
C ILE A 14 4.65 -0.17 9.35
N VAL A 15 3.50 -0.27 8.68
CA VAL A 15 3.26 -1.29 7.64
C VAL A 15 4.21 -1.10 6.45
N GLU A 16 4.37 0.13 5.96
CA GLU A 16 5.30 0.45 4.87
C GLU A 16 6.76 0.21 5.26
N GLY A 17 7.14 0.48 6.52
CA GLY A 17 8.50 0.28 7.03
C GLY A 17 8.85 -1.18 7.35
N LEU A 18 7.85 -2.05 7.59
CA LEU A 18 8.07 -3.45 7.94
C LEU A 18 8.73 -4.25 6.82
N GLY A 19 8.35 -4.00 5.56
CA GLY A 19 8.94 -4.65 4.39
C GLY A 19 10.46 -4.52 4.31
N PRO A 20 11.02 -3.29 4.25
CA PRO A 20 12.46 -3.08 4.23
C PRO A 20 13.16 -3.46 5.54
N LEU A 21 12.48 -3.39 6.69
CA LEU A 21 13.07 -3.71 8.00
C LEU A 21 13.26 -5.23 8.22
N ILE A 22 12.29 -6.05 7.80
CA ILE A 22 12.33 -7.51 8.03
C ILE A 22 13.18 -8.21 6.96
N ALA A 23 13.03 -7.82 5.69
CA ALA A 23 13.66 -8.53 4.58
C ALA A 23 14.15 -7.54 3.50
N PRO A 24 15.24 -6.80 3.75
CA PRO A 24 15.71 -5.75 2.83
C PRO A 24 16.06 -6.27 1.43
N SER A 25 16.66 -7.45 1.33
CA SER A 25 17.02 -8.09 0.05
C SER A 25 15.79 -8.59 -0.71
N GLY A 26 14.85 -9.26 -0.01
CA GLY A 26 13.60 -9.73 -0.60
C GLY A 26 12.71 -8.58 -1.07
N TRP A 27 12.59 -7.54 -0.24
CA TRP A 27 11.88 -6.30 -0.58
C TRP A 27 12.46 -5.64 -1.82
N ARG A 28 13.79 -5.46 -1.89
CA ARG A 28 14.46 -4.88 -3.04
C ARG A 28 14.21 -5.67 -4.33
N ASN A 29 14.28 -7.00 -4.27
CA ASN A 29 13.99 -7.86 -5.41
C ASN A 29 12.52 -7.80 -5.83
N MET A 30 11.60 -7.67 -4.88
CA MET A 30 10.16 -7.53 -5.18
C MET A 30 9.87 -6.20 -5.87
N VAL A 31 10.44 -5.10 -5.37
CA VAL A 31 10.31 -3.77 -5.99
C VAL A 31 10.95 -3.75 -7.39
N ALA A 32 12.11 -4.40 -7.57
CA ALA A 32 12.74 -4.52 -8.88
C ALA A 32 11.85 -5.26 -9.88
N GLN A 33 11.31 -6.43 -9.49
CA GLN A 33 10.39 -7.19 -10.33
C GLN A 33 9.12 -6.41 -10.68
N LEU A 34 8.58 -5.63 -9.73
CA LEU A 34 7.44 -4.73 -9.97
C LEU A 34 7.78 -3.62 -10.96
N SER A 35 8.99 -3.07 -10.90
CA SER A 35 9.45 -2.03 -11.81
C SER A 35 9.67 -2.52 -13.24
N GLU A 36 9.97 -3.81 -13.41
CA GLU A 36 10.11 -4.45 -14.73
C GLU A 36 8.77 -4.81 -15.37
N GLN A 37 7.66 -4.74 -14.62
CA GLN A 37 6.33 -5.04 -15.17
C GLN A 37 5.88 -3.94 -16.16
N PRO A 38 5.12 -4.30 -17.21
CA PRO A 38 4.55 -3.33 -18.13
C PRO A 38 3.65 -2.32 -17.40
N ASN A 39 3.76 -1.04 -17.78
CA ASN A 39 2.98 0.06 -17.20
C ASN A 39 1.47 -0.22 -17.13
N THR A 40 0.91 -0.95 -18.11
CA THR A 40 -0.50 -1.35 -18.12
C THR A 40 -0.86 -2.24 -16.94
N GLN A 41 0.01 -3.20 -16.59
CA GLN A 41 -0.24 -4.12 -15.49
C GLN A 41 -0.09 -3.42 -14.13
N LEU A 42 0.93 -2.57 -13.99
CA LEU A 42 1.13 -1.76 -12.79
C LEU A 42 -0.08 -0.83 -12.54
N ARG A 43 -0.62 -0.21 -13.60
CA ARG A 43 -1.85 0.60 -13.53
C ARG A 43 -3.10 -0.20 -13.17
N ARG A 44 -3.22 -1.44 -13.64
CA ARG A 44 -4.34 -2.32 -13.27
C ARG A 44 -4.27 -2.71 -11.78
N ILE A 45 -3.08 -3.10 -11.30
CA ILE A 45 -2.88 -3.43 -9.88
C ILE A 45 -3.20 -2.22 -9.00
N GLY A 46 -2.63 -1.06 -9.31
CA GLY A 46 -2.93 0.18 -8.60
C GLY A 46 -4.41 0.57 -8.67
N GLY A 47 -5.03 0.43 -9.84
CA GLY A 47 -6.46 0.69 -10.02
C GLY A 47 -7.34 -0.22 -9.18
N CYS A 48 -7.06 -1.53 -9.14
CA CYS A 48 -7.78 -2.48 -8.29
C CYS A 48 -7.63 -2.14 -6.80
N LEU A 49 -6.44 -1.75 -6.34
CA LEU A 49 -6.20 -1.34 -4.95
C LEU A 49 -7.00 -0.08 -4.60
N VAL A 50 -7.01 0.93 -5.48
CA VAL A 50 -7.79 2.16 -5.28
C VAL A 50 -9.29 1.86 -5.22
N VAL A 51 -9.81 1.04 -6.14
CA VAL A 51 -11.23 0.67 -6.18
C VAL A 51 -11.62 -0.12 -4.94
N ALA A 52 -10.84 -1.14 -4.57
CA ALA A 52 -11.11 -1.94 -3.37
C ALA A 52 -11.08 -1.07 -2.10
N GLY A 53 -10.07 -0.20 -1.96
CA GLY A 53 -9.98 0.74 -0.85
C GLY A 53 -11.17 1.71 -0.80
N ALA A 54 -11.57 2.25 -1.94
CA ALA A 54 -12.73 3.15 -2.04
C ALA A 54 -14.05 2.45 -1.67
N VAL A 55 -14.24 1.19 -2.09
CA VAL A 55 -15.41 0.39 -1.72
C VAL A 55 -15.45 0.13 -0.21
N ILE A 56 -14.34 -0.28 0.39
CA ILE A 56 -14.24 -0.52 1.84
C ILE A 56 -14.51 0.77 2.62
N ALA A 57 -13.90 1.88 2.20
CA ALA A 57 -14.10 3.19 2.82
C ALA A 57 -15.56 3.64 2.71
N PHE A 58 -16.19 3.49 1.53
CA PHE A 58 -17.59 3.83 1.32
C PHE A 58 -18.54 2.96 2.17
N MET A 59 -18.26 1.66 2.29
CA MET A 59 -19.03 0.75 3.14
C MET A 59 -18.89 1.08 4.63
N THR A 60 -17.69 1.47 5.07
CA THR A 60 -17.41 1.75 6.49
C THR A 60 -17.87 3.15 6.93
N TYR A 61 -17.90 4.11 6.00
CA TYR A 61 -18.35 5.48 6.27
C TYR A 61 -19.88 5.63 6.25
N ARG A 62 -20.62 4.66 5.69
CA ARG A 62 -22.08 4.63 5.73
C ARG A 62 -22.61 4.12 7.07
#